data_AF-A0A1G6PZ68-F1
#
_entry.id   AF-A0A1G6PZ68-F1
#
_cell.length_a   1.000
_cell.length_b   1.000
_cell.length_c   1.000
_cell.angle_alpha   90.00
_cell.angle_beta   90.00
_cell.angle_gamma   90.00
#
_symmetry.space_group_name_H-M   'P 1'
#
loop_
_entity.id
_entity.type
_entity.pdbx_description
1 polymer ?
#
loop_
_entity_poly.entity_id
_entity_poly.type
_entity_poly.pdbx_seq_one_letter_code
_entity_poly.pdbx_strand_id
1 'polypeptide(L)'
;MLEWLFGTENERKRDEYHKLYNKLEDLKAEHDKLIREAESSFSSYKSSMPCVAEDSMPFNDFLPAQERLDSKFSDYIDKENDYRSKLVSASNQAYDRYLYYKRKAMEEAKED
;
A
#
# COMPACT_ATOMS: atom_id res chain seq x y z
N MET A 1 26.02 22.94 -23.34
CA MET A 1 25.39 24.24 -23.01
C MET A 1 23.86 24.11 -22.82
N LEU A 2 23.38 22.98 -22.27
CA LEU A 2 21.95 22.72 -21.97
C LEU A 2 21.74 22.20 -20.52
N GLU A 3 22.81 21.81 -19.81
CA GLU A 3 22.73 21.19 -18.48
C GLU A 3 22.25 22.15 -17.38
N TRP A 4 22.53 23.46 -17.49
CA TRP A 4 22.03 24.46 -16.53
C TRP A 4 20.49 24.53 -16.49
N LEU A 5 19.79 24.22 -17.58
CA LEU A 5 18.31 24.31 -17.61
C LEU A 5 17.61 23.19 -16.81
N PHE A 6 18.32 22.12 -16.42
CA PHE A 6 17.72 20.92 -15.82
C PHE A 6 18.24 20.57 -14.41
N GLY A 7 19.09 21.42 -13.82
CA GLY A 7 19.75 21.16 -12.54
C GLY A 7 20.90 20.17 -12.64
N THR A 8 21.70 20.06 -11.57
CA THR A 8 22.79 19.06 -11.55
C THR A 8 22.23 17.63 -11.51
N GLU A 9 23.04 16.63 -11.86
CA GLU A 9 22.63 15.23 -11.79
C GLU A 9 22.15 14.83 -10.37
N ASN A 10 22.76 15.42 -9.32
CA ASN A 10 22.34 15.18 -7.94
C ASN A 10 20.99 15.84 -7.64
N GLU A 11 20.72 17.04 -8.17
CA GLU A 11 19.42 17.71 -8.04
C GLU A 11 18.31 16.93 -8.75
N ARG A 12 18.58 16.46 -9.97
CA ARG A 12 17.64 15.62 -10.73
C ARG A 12 17.28 14.35 -9.95
N LYS A 13 18.28 13.64 -9.43
CA LYS A 13 18.05 12.43 -8.62
C LYS A 13 17.32 12.72 -7.33
N ARG A 14 17.65 13.82 -6.63
CA ARG A 14 16.90 14.27 -5.44
C ARG A 14 15.42 14.40 -5.76
N ASP A 15 15.09 15.10 -6.84
CA ASP A 15 13.70 15.37 -7.22
C ASP A 15 12.97 14.12 -7.69
N GLU A 16 13.65 13.21 -8.39
CA GLU A 16 13.11 11.91 -8.79
C GLU A 16 12.77 11.04 -7.58
N TYR A 17 13.68 10.91 -6.61
CA TYR A 17 13.41 10.14 -5.40
C TYR A 17 12.34 10.78 -4.51
N HIS A 18 12.26 12.11 -4.47
CA HIS A 18 11.18 12.80 -3.77
C HIS A 18 9.81 12.55 -4.42
N LYS A 19 9.73 12.61 -5.76
CA LYS A 19 8.51 12.27 -6.51
C LYS A 19 8.11 10.80 -6.30
N LEU A 20 9.09 9.89 -6.32
CA LEU A 20 8.85 8.48 -6.05
C LEU A 20 8.31 8.25 -4.63
N TYR A 21 8.92 8.87 -3.63
CA TYR A 21 8.46 8.81 -2.24
C TYR A 21 7.00 9.26 -2.12
N ASN A 22 6.65 10.43 -2.66
CA ASN A 22 5.27 10.95 -2.60
C ASN A 22 4.29 10.00 -3.29
N LYS A 23 4.64 9.47 -4.47
CA LYS A 23 3.80 8.49 -5.16
C LYS A 23 3.59 7.21 -4.35
N LEU A 24 4.61 6.73 -3.65
CA LEU A 24 4.51 5.54 -2.80
C LEU A 24 3.65 5.80 -1.56
N GLU A 25 3.73 6.99 -0.97
CA GLU A 25 2.84 7.39 0.12
C GLU A 25 1.38 7.50 -0.32
N ASP A 26 1.12 8.06 -1.51
CA ASP A 26 -0.22 8.11 -2.11
C ASP A 26 -0.79 6.69 -2.34
N LEU A 27 0.01 5.80 -2.93
CA LEU A 27 -0.38 4.39 -3.14
C LEU A 27 -0.62 3.66 -1.82
N LYS A 28 0.18 3.94 -0.79
CA LYS A 28 -0.04 3.38 0.56
C LYS A 28 -1.35 3.87 1.17
N ALA A 29 -1.66 5.16 1.02
CA ALA A 29 -2.91 5.72 1.53
C ALA A 29 -4.14 5.17 0.79
N GLU A 30 -4.04 4.98 -0.53
CA GLU A 30 -5.08 4.34 -1.33
C GLU A 30 -5.27 2.86 -0.94
N HIS A 31 -4.18 2.11 -0.77
CA HIS A 31 -4.22 0.73 -0.29
C HIS A 31 -4.91 0.63 1.07
N ASP A 32 -4.49 1.45 2.05
CA ASP A 32 -5.09 1.50 3.39
C ASP A 32 -6.58 1.87 3.35
N LYS A 33 -7.02 2.67 2.37
CA LYS A 33 -8.44 2.97 2.15
C LYS A 33 -9.20 1.76 1.62
N LEU A 34 -8.71 1.11 0.56
CA LEU A 34 -9.36 -0.02 -0.08
C LEU A 34 -9.49 -1.22 0.87
N ILE A 35 -8.47 -1.48 1.71
CA ILE A 35 -8.53 -2.54 2.72
C ILE A 35 -9.60 -2.27 3.75
N ARG A 36 -9.69 -1.03 4.28
CA ARG A 36 -10.76 -0.66 5.21
C ARG A 36 -12.15 -0.81 4.60
N GLU A 37 -12.32 -0.47 3.33
CA GLU A 37 -13.59 -0.66 2.61
C GLU A 37 -13.94 -2.15 2.45
N ALA A 38 -12.95 -2.99 2.15
CA ALA A 38 -13.12 -4.44 2.06
C ALA A 38 -13.51 -5.07 3.40
N GLU A 39 -12.79 -4.74 4.48
CA GLU A 39 -13.08 -5.18 5.85
C GLU A 39 -14.46 -4.73 6.33
N SER A 40 -14.82 -3.47 6.06
CA SER A 40 -16.14 -2.94 6.39
C SER A 40 -17.25 -3.68 5.64
N SER A 41 -17.05 -3.97 4.36
CA SER A 41 -18.02 -4.70 3.52
C SER A 41 -18.19 -6.13 4.01
N PHE A 42 -17.08 -6.81 4.34
CA PHE A 42 -17.08 -8.17 4.86
C PHE A 42 -17.74 -8.25 6.25
N SER A 43 -17.43 -7.31 7.14
CA SER A 43 -18.07 -7.20 8.47
C SER A 43 -19.58 -6.95 8.35
N SER A 44 -20.00 -6.08 7.42
CA SER A 44 -21.42 -5.83 7.14
C SER A 44 -22.12 -7.08 6.62
N TYR A 45 -21.47 -7.81 5.70
CA TYR A 45 -21.94 -9.12 5.24
C TYR A 45 -22.16 -10.07 6.42
N LYS A 46 -21.14 -10.30 7.26
CA LYS A 46 -21.23 -11.20 8.43
C LYS A 46 -22.33 -10.79 9.40
N SER A 47 -22.49 -9.49 9.63
CA SER A 47 -23.54 -8.95 10.52
C SER A 47 -24.95 -9.07 9.95
N SER A 48 -25.10 -9.11 8.62
CA SER A 48 -26.37 -9.27 7.94
C SER A 48 -26.83 -10.73 7.81
N MET A 49 -25.97 -11.69 8.14
CA MET A 49 -26.30 -13.11 8.01
C MET A 49 -27.35 -13.52 9.04
N PRO A 50 -28.46 -14.15 8.60
CA PRO A 50 -29.47 -14.63 9.52
C PRO A 50 -28.90 -15.74 10.42
N CYS A 51 -29.35 -15.81 11.67
CA CYS A 51 -29.15 -16.99 12.50
C CYS A 51 -29.98 -18.14 11.93
N VAL A 52 -29.34 -19.04 11.20
CA VAL A 52 -29.96 -20.24 10.62
C VAL A 52 -29.88 -21.35 11.67
N ALA A 53 -31.00 -21.99 11.98
CA ALA A 53 -31.04 -23.12 12.92
C ALA A 53 -30.25 -24.32 12.35
N GLU A 54 -29.52 -25.02 13.23
CA GLU A 54 -28.58 -26.13 12.92
C GLU A 54 -29.20 -27.29 12.12
N ASP A 55 -30.53 -27.38 12.10
CA ASP A 55 -31.35 -28.45 11.56
C ASP A 55 -32.20 -28.03 10.33
N SER A 56 -32.04 -26.79 9.84
CA SER A 56 -32.80 -26.29 8.69
C SER A 56 -32.12 -26.59 7.34
N MET A 57 -32.87 -27.09 6.34
CA MET A 57 -32.39 -27.25 4.96
C MET A 57 -32.35 -25.86 4.29
N PRO A 58 -31.26 -25.09 4.47
CA PRO A 58 -30.08 -25.15 3.60
C PRO A 58 -28.72 -25.12 4.34
N PHE A 59 -28.72 -25.42 5.65
CA PHE A 59 -27.56 -25.32 6.54
C PHE A 59 -26.32 -26.08 6.02
N ASN A 60 -26.51 -27.29 5.48
CA ASN A 60 -25.43 -28.16 4.99
C ASN A 60 -24.66 -27.60 3.78
N ASP A 61 -25.28 -26.77 2.93
CA ASP A 61 -24.60 -26.16 1.78
C ASP A 61 -24.11 -24.74 2.10
N PHE A 62 -24.83 -24.05 2.99
CA PHE A 62 -24.58 -22.67 3.34
C PHE A 62 -23.35 -22.51 4.24
N LEU A 63 -23.22 -23.32 5.29
CA LEU A 63 -22.08 -23.21 6.21
C LEU A 63 -20.73 -23.46 5.52
N PRO A 64 -20.53 -24.55 4.75
CA PRO A 64 -19.27 -24.75 4.04
C PRO A 64 -18.97 -23.65 3.03
N ALA A 65 -19.99 -23.04 2.41
CA ALA A 65 -19.81 -21.90 1.52
C ALA A 65 -19.36 -20.65 2.27
N GLN A 66 -19.93 -20.39 3.46
CA GLN A 66 -19.54 -19.30 4.34
C GLN A 66 -18.10 -19.47 4.84
N GLU A 67 -17.73 -20.65 5.34
CA GLU A 67 -16.36 -20.94 5.79
C GLU A 67 -15.33 -20.76 4.68
N ARG A 68 -15.65 -21.19 3.45
CA ARG A 68 -14.80 -20.96 2.28
C ARG A 68 -14.65 -19.48 1.95
N LEU A 69 -15.71 -18.69 2.09
CA LEU A 69 -15.65 -17.24 1.85
C LEU A 69 -14.80 -16.55 2.92
N ASP A 70 -15.01 -16.91 4.19
CA ASP A 70 -14.25 -16.39 5.32
C ASP A 70 -12.74 -16.68 5.16
N SER A 71 -12.39 -17.92 4.82
CA SER A 71 -11.00 -18.32 4.55
C SER A 71 -10.40 -17.52 3.38
N LYS A 72 -11.12 -17.40 2.25
CA LYS A 72 -10.65 -16.63 1.10
C LYS A 72 -10.44 -15.15 1.43
N PHE A 73 -11.31 -14.58 2.25
CA PHE A 73 -11.17 -13.20 2.69
C PHE A 73 -9.94 -13.02 3.59
N SER A 74 -9.73 -13.94 4.53
CA SER A 74 -8.53 -13.94 5.38
C SER A 74 -7.25 -14.04 4.54
N ASP A 75 -7.17 -15.01 3.62
CA ASP A 75 -6.01 -15.19 2.73
C ASP A 75 -5.73 -13.93 1.87
N TYR A 76 -6.81 -13.27 1.41
CA TYR A 76 -6.71 -12.02 0.66
C TYR A 76 -6.11 -10.90 1.53
N ILE A 77 -6.64 -10.67 2.73
CA ILE A 77 -6.14 -9.63 3.64
C ILE A 77 -4.69 -9.88 4.04
N ASP A 78 -4.31 -11.12 4.31
CA ASP A 78 -2.92 -11.47 4.63
C ASP A 78 -1.96 -11.13 3.48
N LYS A 79 -2.36 -11.43 2.25
CA LYS A 79 -1.58 -11.08 1.06
C LYS A 79 -1.48 -9.57 0.86
N GLU A 80 -2.56 -8.84 1.09
CA GLU A 80 -2.56 -7.38 0.98
C GLU A 80 -1.70 -6.72 2.06
N ASN A 81 -1.64 -7.28 3.27
CA ASN A 81 -0.73 -6.84 4.33
C ASN A 81 0.75 -7.02 3.96
N ASP A 82 1.10 -8.08 3.21
CA ASP A 82 2.45 -8.25 2.64
C ASP A 82 2.75 -7.16 1.60
N TYR A 83 1.81 -6.85 0.71
CA TYR A 83 1.99 -5.74 -0.25
C TYR A 83 2.11 -4.38 0.43
N ARG A 84 1.31 -4.13 1.47
CA ARG A 84 1.42 -2.93 2.30
C ARG A 84 2.82 -2.80 2.91
N SER A 85 3.36 -3.91 3.44
CA SER A 85 4.70 -3.94 4.02
C SER A 85 5.79 -3.62 2.99
N LYS A 86 5.61 -4.08 1.73
CA LYS A 86 6.49 -3.72 0.61
C LYS A 86 6.39 -2.25 0.25
N LEU A 87 5.20 -1.66 0.24
CA LEU A 87 5.01 -0.22 0.01
C LEU A 87 5.71 0.62 1.08
N VAL A 88 5.59 0.24 2.36
CA VAL A 88 6.31 0.90 3.47
C VAL A 88 7.81 0.83 3.27
N SER A 89 8.35 -0.36 2.98
CA SER A 89 9.79 -0.55 2.75
C SER A 89 10.29 0.28 1.56
N ALA A 90 9.56 0.27 0.44
CA ALA A 90 9.90 1.05 -0.74
C ALA A 90 9.86 2.56 -0.47
N SER A 91 8.85 3.04 0.26
CA SER A 91 8.70 4.45 0.62
C SER A 91 9.88 4.93 1.47
N ASN A 92 10.24 4.17 2.51
CA ASN A 92 11.40 4.46 3.36
C ASN A 92 12.70 4.53 2.54
N GLN A 93 12.93 3.55 1.66
CA GLN A 93 14.12 3.52 0.81
C GLN A 93 14.17 4.71 -0.17
N ALA A 94 13.03 5.10 -0.74
CA ALA A 94 12.95 6.27 -1.62
C ALA A 94 13.27 7.55 -0.84
N TYR A 95 12.77 7.69 0.39
CA TYR A 95 13.07 8.83 1.25
C TYR A 95 14.55 8.91 1.64
N ASP A 96 15.15 7.77 2.00
CA ASP A 96 16.58 7.70 2.32
C ASP A 96 17.45 8.13 1.14
N ARG A 97 17.07 7.71 -0.08
CA ARG A 97 17.75 8.11 -1.32
C ARG A 97 17.54 9.59 -1.63
N TYR A 98 16.34 10.12 -1.42
CA TYR A 98 16.10 11.56 -1.49
C TYR A 98 17.04 12.33 -0.56
N LEU A 99 17.14 11.93 0.72
CA LEU A 99 18.04 12.59 1.69
C LEU A 99 19.50 12.49 1.27
N TYR A 100 19.92 11.35 0.73
CA TYR A 100 21.27 11.16 0.20
C TYR A 100 21.59 12.16 -0.93
N TYR A 101 20.76 12.23 -1.97
CA TYR A 101 20.99 13.13 -3.10
C TYR A 101 20.79 14.60 -2.74
N LYS A 102 19.90 14.88 -1.78
CA LYS A 102 19.75 16.22 -1.21
C LYS A 102 21.06 16.71 -0.59
N ARG A 103 21.77 15.86 0.17
CA ARG A 103 23.08 16.19 0.73
C ARG A 103 24.13 16.37 -0.36
N LYS A 104 24.18 15.46 -1.34
CA LYS A 104 25.12 15.55 -2.47
C LYS A 104 24.96 16.84 -3.28
N ALA A 105 23.73 17.25 -3.58
CA ALA A 105 23.47 18.51 -4.27
C ALA A 105 23.92 19.74 -3.45
N MET A 106 23.80 19.70 -2.11
CA MET A 106 24.31 20.77 -1.24
C MET A 106 25.85 20.81 -1.13
N GLU A 107 26.51 19.66 -1.27
CA GLU A 107 27.98 19.58 -1.33
C GLU A 107 28.49 20.18 -2.64
N GLU A 108 27.91 19.77 -3.76
CA GLU A 108 28.24 20.26 -5.10
C GLU A 108 28.07 21.79 -5.21
N ALA A 109 26.95 22.33 -4.74
CA ALA A 109 26.68 23.78 -4.75
C ALA A 109 27.60 24.63 -3.84
N LYS A 110 28.43 24.00 -2.99
CA LYS A 110 29.47 24.70 -2.20
C LYS A 110 30.85 24.64 -2.84
N GLU A 111 31.05 23.69 -3.76
CA GLU A 111 32.29 23.51 -4.50
C GLU A 111 32.33 24.34 -5.79
N ASP A 112 31.15 24.72 -6.31
CA ASP A 112 30.94 25.69 -7.40
C ASP A 112 31.00 27.16 -6.93
#